data_AF-A0A367LYV3-F1
#
_entry.id   AF-A0A367LYV3-F1
#
_cell.length_a   1.000
_cell.length_b   1.000
_cell.length_c   1.000
_cell.angle_alpha   90.00
_cell.angle_beta   90.00
_cell.angle_gamma   90.00
#
_symmetry.space_group_name_H-M   'P 1'
#
loop_
_entity.id
_entity.type
_entity.pdbx_description
1 polymer ?
#
loop_
_entity_poly.entity_id
_entity_poly.type
_entity_poly.pdbx_seq_one_letter_code
_entity_poly.pdbx_strand_id
1 'polypeptide(L)'
;AQRVERPDDNRVQQLDQQLREIDRQLREIHDRGSVLEAQKKFLANIQSGSTQPGKDRPMPGIDELKSLLQLTEGNLERLLAEQRQLDDRAAELEQRKQQLQEQRGTLNGDGKRFKRAVLRVALEQPAQVEVKLDYTLRDASWQPTYDARLRDGAKTIELTYQGLVRQSSGEAWTDVALTLSTARPA
;
A
#
# COMPACT_ATOMS: atom_id res chain seq x y z
N ALA A 1 23.50 11.43 -19.74
CA ALA A 1 23.33 11.41 -18.27
C ALA A 1 23.04 9.97 -17.85
N GLN A 2 23.97 9.30 -17.18
CA GLN A 2 23.75 7.95 -16.65
C GLN A 2 22.78 8.03 -15.47
N ARG A 3 21.65 7.33 -15.58
CA ARG A 3 20.67 7.20 -14.51
C ARG A 3 21.28 6.29 -13.45
N VAL A 4 21.85 6.88 -12.39
CA VAL A 4 22.32 6.12 -11.23
C VAL A 4 21.08 5.65 -10.49
N GLU A 5 20.65 4.41 -10.75
CA GLU A 5 19.56 3.75 -10.02
C GLU A 5 19.93 3.67 -8.54
N ARG A 6 19.02 4.09 -7.67
CA ARG A 6 19.24 4.03 -6.22
C ARG A 6 19.08 2.58 -5.76
N PRO A 7 19.83 2.13 -4.75
CA PRO A 7 19.60 0.82 -4.12
C PRO A 7 18.14 0.62 -3.69
N ASP A 8 17.49 1.69 -3.24
CA ASP A 8 16.08 1.70 -2.82
C ASP A 8 15.11 1.55 -3.99
N ASP A 9 15.44 2.08 -5.19
CA ASP A 9 14.60 1.91 -6.39
C ASP A 9 14.56 0.44 -6.81
N ASN A 10 15.70 -0.26 -6.73
CA ASN A 10 15.77 -1.69 -7.03
C ASN A 10 15.01 -2.51 -5.96
N ARG A 11 15.15 -2.14 -4.68
CA ARG A 11 14.41 -2.76 -3.57
C ARG A 11 12.89 -2.62 -3.72
N VAL A 12 12.41 -1.42 -4.08
CA VAL A 12 10.98 -1.17 -4.33
C VAL A 12 10.49 -1.96 -5.54
N GLN A 13 11.27 -2.03 -6.63
CA GLN A 13 10.91 -2.84 -7.79
C GLN A 13 10.83 -4.34 -7.45
N GLN A 14 11.74 -4.86 -6.62
CA GLN A 14 11.70 -6.24 -6.13
C GLN A 14 10.45 -6.51 -5.28
N LEU A 15 10.12 -5.60 -4.35
CA LEU A 15 8.90 -5.70 -3.54
C LEU A 15 7.64 -5.65 -4.41
N ASP A 16 7.60 -4.78 -5.42
CA ASP A 16 6.49 -4.68 -6.36
C ASP A 16 6.34 -5.96 -7.20
N GLN A 17 7.45 -6.61 -7.58
CA GLN A 17 7.40 -7.91 -8.25
C GLN A 17 6.85 -8.99 -7.33
N GLN A 18 7.30 -9.05 -6.07
CA GLN A 18 6.81 -10.01 -5.08
C GLN A 18 5.32 -9.83 -4.78
N LEU A 19 4.85 -8.58 -4.64
CA LEU A 19 3.43 -8.28 -4.45
C LEU A 19 2.58 -8.72 -5.65
N ARG A 20 3.04 -8.46 -6.88
CA ARG A 20 2.34 -8.91 -8.10
C ARG A 20 2.24 -10.44 -8.17
N GLU A 21 3.29 -11.14 -7.75
CA GLU A 21 3.30 -12.59 -7.72
C GLU A 21 2.32 -13.14 -6.68
N ILE A 22 2.29 -12.56 -5.47
CA ILE A 22 1.29 -12.94 -4.45
C ILE A 22 -0.13 -12.69 -4.97
N ASP A 23 -0.39 -11.54 -5.59
CA ASP A 23 -1.70 -11.24 -6.20
C ASP A 23 -2.09 -12.25 -7.29
N ARG A 24 -1.12 -12.78 -8.04
CA ARG A 24 -1.36 -13.84 -9.03
C ARG A 24 -1.76 -15.15 -8.35
N GLN A 25 -1.02 -15.55 -7.31
CA GLN A 25 -1.29 -16.78 -6.55
C GLN A 25 -2.67 -16.73 -5.87
N LEU A 26 -3.04 -15.58 -5.30
CA LEU A 26 -4.37 -15.39 -4.71
C LEU A 26 -5.50 -15.49 -5.74
N ARG A 27 -5.30 -14.95 -6.94
CA ARG A 27 -6.26 -15.13 -8.05
C ARG A 27 -6.41 -16.61 -8.44
N GLU A 28 -5.29 -17.33 -8.56
CA GLU A 28 -5.32 -18.77 -8.87
C GLU A 28 -6.06 -19.58 -7.79
N ILE A 29 -5.87 -19.24 -6.51
CA ILE A 29 -6.61 -19.85 -5.39
C ILE A 29 -8.10 -19.53 -5.49
N HIS A 30 -8.47 -18.28 -5.77
CA HIS A 30 -9.86 -17.87 -5.93
C HIS A 30 -10.56 -18.60 -7.09
N ASP A 31 -9.88 -18.72 -8.24
CA ASP A 31 -10.39 -19.44 -9.40
C ASP A 31 -10.58 -20.92 -9.07
N ARG A 32 -9.63 -21.52 -8.34
CA ARG A 32 -9.77 -22.92 -7.87
C ARG A 32 -10.93 -23.10 -6.90
N GLY A 33 -11.11 -22.18 -5.94
CA GLY A 33 -12.24 -22.18 -5.03
C GLY A 33 -13.59 -22.11 -5.77
N SER A 34 -13.67 -21.29 -6.82
CA SER A 34 -14.86 -21.20 -7.68
C SER A 34 -15.18 -22.52 -8.38
N VAL A 35 -14.16 -23.27 -8.82
CA VAL A 35 -14.33 -24.62 -9.39
C VAL A 35 -14.84 -25.61 -8.34
N LEU A 36 -14.28 -25.60 -7.13
CA LEU A 36 -14.73 -26.48 -6.04
C LEU A 36 -16.19 -26.21 -5.67
N GLU A 37 -16.60 -24.94 -5.61
CA GLU A 37 -18.00 -24.57 -5.36
C GLU A 37 -18.94 -25.03 -6.48
N ALA A 38 -18.53 -24.94 -7.74
CA ALA A 38 -19.30 -25.48 -8.85
C ALA A 38 -19.45 -27.02 -8.74
N GLN A 39 -18.40 -27.73 -8.34
CA GLN A 39 -18.43 -29.18 -8.11
C GLN A 39 -19.36 -29.57 -6.96
N LYS A 40 -19.33 -28.84 -5.82
CA LYS A 40 -20.26 -29.06 -4.70
C LYS A 40 -21.71 -28.88 -5.14
N LYS A 41 -22.02 -27.80 -5.87
CA LYS A 41 -23.37 -27.55 -6.42
C LYS A 41 -23.82 -28.64 -7.38
N PHE A 42 -22.91 -29.12 -8.24
CA PHE A 42 -23.20 -30.23 -9.15
C PHE A 42 -23.56 -31.52 -8.40
N LEU A 43 -22.80 -31.88 -7.35
CA LEU A 43 -23.11 -33.03 -6.50
C LEU A 43 -24.46 -32.88 -5.78
N ALA A 44 -24.75 -31.70 -5.25
CA ALA A 44 -26.03 -31.41 -4.61
C ALA A 44 -27.21 -31.56 -5.59
N ASN A 45 -27.03 -31.14 -6.84
CA ASN A 45 -28.04 -31.30 -7.89
C ASN A 45 -28.25 -32.77 -8.27
N ILE A 46 -27.18 -33.58 -8.36
CA ILE A 46 -27.28 -35.03 -8.59
C ILE A 46 -28.07 -35.70 -7.46
N GLN A 47 -27.73 -35.39 -6.21
CA GLN A 47 -28.41 -35.96 -5.05
C GLN A 47 -29.91 -35.59 -5.03
N SER A 48 -30.23 -34.34 -5.30
CA SER A 48 -31.62 -33.85 -5.35
C SER A 48 -32.40 -34.50 -6.50
N GLY A 49 -31.81 -34.56 -7.71
CA GLY A 49 -32.44 -35.18 -8.87
C GLY A 49 -32.63 -36.69 -8.77
N SER A 50 -31.84 -37.36 -7.93
CA SER A 50 -31.93 -38.82 -7.69
C SER A 50 -32.95 -39.18 -6.61
N THR A 51 -33.18 -38.28 -5.64
CA THR A 51 -34.16 -38.47 -4.55
C THR A 51 -35.56 -37.96 -4.89
N GLN A 52 -35.68 -37.09 -5.91
CA GLN A 52 -36.95 -36.59 -6.44
C GLN A 52 -36.99 -36.73 -7.97
N PRO A 53 -37.16 -37.95 -8.51
CA PRO A 53 -37.31 -38.13 -9.95
C PRO A 53 -38.58 -37.44 -10.46
N GLY A 54 -38.51 -36.84 -11.66
CA GLY A 54 -39.69 -36.29 -12.33
C GLY A 54 -40.74 -37.36 -12.66
N LYS A 55 -41.96 -36.94 -13.00
CA LYS A 55 -43.14 -37.82 -13.22
C LYS A 55 -42.91 -39.02 -14.17
N ASP A 56 -41.93 -38.92 -15.07
CA ASP A 56 -41.62 -39.94 -16.09
C ASP A 56 -40.33 -40.75 -15.82
N ARG A 57 -39.67 -40.58 -14.66
CA ARG A 57 -38.49 -41.38 -14.28
C ARG A 57 -38.79 -42.35 -13.14
N PRO A 58 -38.41 -43.63 -13.28
CA PRO A 58 -38.47 -44.56 -12.17
C PRO A 58 -37.50 -44.11 -11.06
N MET A 59 -37.90 -44.35 -9.81
CA MET A 59 -37.06 -44.10 -8.65
C MET A 59 -35.86 -45.08 -8.65
N PRO A 60 -34.63 -44.61 -8.37
CA PRO A 60 -33.47 -45.50 -8.26
C PRO A 60 -33.69 -46.60 -7.22
N GLY A 61 -33.08 -47.77 -7.45
CA GLY A 61 -33.08 -48.85 -6.47
C GLY A 61 -32.27 -48.48 -5.22
N ILE A 62 -32.52 -49.15 -4.08
CA ILE A 62 -31.82 -48.90 -2.81
C ILE A 62 -30.29 -49.05 -2.96
N ASP A 63 -29.82 -50.01 -3.75
CA ASP A 63 -28.38 -50.22 -3.96
C ASP A 63 -27.75 -49.09 -4.80
N GLU A 64 -28.47 -48.57 -5.79
CA GLU A 64 -28.05 -47.42 -6.60
C GLU A 64 -27.99 -46.14 -5.76
N LEU A 65 -28.98 -45.93 -4.88
CA LEU A 65 -28.98 -44.86 -3.87
C LEU A 65 -27.81 -44.98 -2.89
N LYS A 66 -27.48 -46.18 -2.41
CA LYS A 66 -26.31 -46.40 -1.54
C LYS A 66 -25.00 -46.09 -2.24
N SER A 67 -24.82 -46.54 -3.49
CA SER A 67 -23.62 -46.24 -4.27
C SER A 67 -23.49 -44.74 -4.55
N LEU A 68 -24.60 -44.06 -4.85
CA LEU A 68 -24.62 -42.61 -5.05
C LEU A 68 -24.25 -41.86 -3.77
N LEU A 69 -24.78 -42.27 -2.61
CA LEU A 69 -24.43 -41.70 -1.31
C LEU A 69 -22.94 -41.85 -1.01
N GLN A 70 -22.39 -43.05 -1.15
CA GLN A 70 -20.95 -43.30 -0.93
C GLN A 70 -20.07 -42.48 -1.87
N LEU A 71 -20.45 -42.36 -3.13
CA LEU A 71 -19.74 -41.53 -4.11
C LEU A 71 -19.80 -40.04 -3.72
N THR A 72 -20.96 -39.54 -3.28
CA THR A 72 -21.11 -38.14 -2.87
C THR A 72 -20.35 -37.82 -1.60
N GLU A 73 -20.37 -38.71 -0.61
CA GLU A 73 -19.67 -38.54 0.66
C GLU A 73 -18.16 -38.44 0.46
N GLY A 74 -17.55 -39.43 -0.21
CA GLY A 74 -16.11 -39.41 -0.47
C GLY A 74 -15.66 -38.23 -1.35
N ASN A 75 -16.48 -37.81 -2.30
CA ASN A 75 -16.20 -36.61 -3.08
C ASN A 75 -16.30 -35.33 -2.25
N LEU A 76 -17.33 -35.18 -1.43
CA LEU A 76 -17.51 -34.00 -0.56
C LEU A 76 -16.38 -33.89 0.46
N GLU A 77 -15.98 -34.99 1.09
CA GLU A 77 -14.83 -35.00 2.01
C GLU A 77 -13.55 -34.49 1.33
N ARG A 78 -13.25 -34.99 0.13
CA ARG A 78 -12.10 -34.54 -0.65
C ARG A 78 -12.19 -33.07 -1.04
N LEU A 79 -13.36 -32.60 -1.50
CA LEU A 79 -13.57 -31.20 -1.88
C LEU A 79 -13.44 -30.25 -0.69
N LEU A 80 -13.97 -30.65 0.48
CA LEU A 80 -13.85 -29.87 1.71
C LEU A 80 -12.41 -29.85 2.24
N ALA A 81 -11.67 -30.96 2.12
CA ALA A 81 -10.25 -31.00 2.47
C ALA A 81 -9.43 -30.07 1.56
N GLU A 82 -9.68 -30.10 0.26
CA GLU A 82 -9.03 -29.21 -0.71
C GLU A 82 -9.37 -27.73 -0.44
N GLN A 83 -10.65 -27.42 -0.15
CA GLN A 83 -11.07 -26.07 0.22
C GLN A 83 -10.30 -25.55 1.45
N ARG A 84 -10.20 -26.35 2.52
CA ARG A 84 -9.45 -25.96 3.73
C ARG A 84 -7.98 -25.64 3.41
N GLN A 85 -7.34 -26.46 2.58
CA GLN A 85 -5.95 -26.21 2.17
C GLN A 85 -5.79 -24.91 1.37
N LEU A 86 -6.78 -24.56 0.54
CA LEU A 86 -6.78 -23.30 -0.21
C LEU A 86 -6.99 -22.10 0.72
N ASP A 87 -7.90 -22.22 1.68
CA ASP A 87 -8.17 -21.16 2.66
C ASP A 87 -6.94 -20.87 3.53
N ASP A 88 -6.24 -21.92 4.01
CA ASP A 88 -5.02 -21.79 4.79
C ASP A 88 -3.91 -21.08 3.98
N ARG A 89 -3.73 -21.48 2.70
CA ARG A 89 -2.75 -20.84 1.80
C ARG A 89 -3.10 -19.39 1.49
N ALA A 90 -4.38 -19.09 1.30
CA ALA A 90 -4.84 -17.71 1.08
C ALA A 90 -4.53 -16.83 2.30
N ALA A 91 -4.80 -17.33 3.50
CA ALA A 91 -4.48 -16.61 4.74
C ALA A 91 -2.97 -16.33 4.89
N GLU A 92 -2.12 -17.31 4.60
CA GLU A 92 -0.65 -17.15 4.62
C GLU A 92 -0.19 -16.09 3.60
N LEU A 93 -0.71 -16.16 2.38
CA LEU A 93 -0.36 -15.21 1.32
C LEU A 93 -0.80 -13.79 1.65
N GLU A 94 -1.99 -13.61 2.24
CA GLU A 94 -2.45 -12.27 2.62
C GLU A 94 -1.69 -11.68 3.80
N GLN A 95 -1.30 -12.50 4.78
CA GLN A 95 -0.40 -12.06 5.83
C GLN A 95 0.94 -11.59 5.23
N ARG A 96 1.49 -12.36 4.29
CA ARG A 96 2.75 -12.00 3.62
C ARG A 96 2.63 -10.75 2.76
N LYS A 97 1.49 -10.57 2.08
CA LYS A 97 1.18 -9.36 1.31
C LYS A 97 1.17 -8.12 2.21
N GLN A 98 0.50 -8.20 3.36
CA GLN A 98 0.46 -7.10 4.33
C GLN A 98 1.88 -6.72 4.80
N GLN A 99 2.70 -7.70 5.17
CA GLN A 99 4.09 -7.46 5.58
C GLN A 99 4.92 -6.77 4.48
N LEU A 100 4.78 -7.21 3.22
CA LEU A 100 5.50 -6.58 2.10
C LEU A 100 4.96 -5.18 1.79
N GLN A 101 3.67 -4.94 1.94
CA GLN A 101 3.08 -3.61 1.80
C GLN A 101 3.57 -2.64 2.88
N GLU A 102 3.71 -3.11 4.12
CA GLU A 102 4.31 -2.33 5.22
C GLU A 102 5.79 -2.03 4.94
N GLN A 103 6.59 -3.02 4.51
CA GLN A 103 7.99 -2.81 4.13
C GLN A 103 8.14 -1.83 2.96
N ARG A 104 7.24 -1.88 1.99
CA ARG A 104 7.19 -0.91 0.89
C ARG A 104 6.76 0.47 1.40
N GLY A 105 5.82 0.51 2.34
CA GLY A 105 5.33 1.72 3.00
C GLY A 105 6.41 2.43 3.80
N THR A 106 7.29 1.71 4.51
CA THR A 106 8.43 2.31 5.23
C THR A 106 9.50 2.83 4.28
N LEU A 107 9.76 2.13 3.16
CA LEU A 107 10.65 2.63 2.10
C LEU A 107 10.10 3.88 1.40
N ASN A 108 8.78 4.01 1.30
CA ASN A 108 8.11 5.21 0.78
C ASN A 108 7.84 6.29 1.86
N GLY A 109 7.92 5.92 3.14
CA GLY A 109 7.49 6.70 4.31
C GLY A 109 8.54 7.66 4.85
N ASP A 110 9.82 7.44 4.53
CA ASP A 110 10.85 8.46 4.66
C ASP A 110 10.92 9.26 3.36
N GLY A 111 9.94 10.12 3.16
CA GLY A 111 9.91 11.16 2.13
C GLY A 111 11.04 12.19 2.25
N LYS A 112 12.24 11.81 2.69
CA LYS A 112 13.45 12.61 2.49
C LYS A 112 13.77 12.56 1.01
N ARG A 113 13.15 13.46 0.26
CA ARG A 113 13.58 13.82 -1.09
C ARG A 113 14.98 14.41 -1.00
N PHE A 114 16.00 13.55 -1.03
CA PHE A 114 17.38 14.02 -1.08
C PHE A 114 17.62 14.72 -2.42
N LYS A 115 17.96 16.01 -2.37
CA LYS A 115 18.53 16.73 -3.50
C LYS A 115 20.04 16.51 -3.48
N ARG A 116 20.60 15.95 -4.55
CA ARG A 116 22.05 15.74 -4.68
C ARG A 116 22.64 16.81 -5.61
N ALA A 117 23.44 17.70 -5.05
CA ALA A 117 24.30 18.61 -5.81
C ALA A 117 25.70 17.99 -5.94
N VAL A 118 26.26 17.95 -7.15
CA VAL A 118 27.62 17.45 -7.40
C VAL A 118 28.46 18.60 -7.93
N LEU A 119 29.42 19.06 -7.12
CA LEU A 119 30.42 20.04 -7.52
C LEU A 119 31.72 19.31 -7.84
N ARG A 120 32.27 19.53 -9.04
CA ARG A 120 33.63 19.06 -9.39
C ARG A 120 34.55 20.26 -9.36
N VAL A 121 35.59 20.20 -8.53
CA VAL A 121 36.61 21.24 -8.42
C VAL A 121 37.93 20.66 -8.92
N ALA A 122 38.55 21.33 -9.88
CA ALA A 122 39.91 21.03 -10.33
C ALA A 122 40.83 22.16 -9.87
N LEU A 123 41.91 21.81 -9.18
CA LEU A 123 42.91 22.76 -8.67
C LEU A 123 44.26 22.40 -9.26
N GLU A 124 44.96 23.39 -9.81
CA GLU A 124 46.30 23.21 -10.38
C GLU A 124 47.39 23.23 -9.29
N GLN A 125 47.09 23.82 -8.13
CA GLN A 125 47.97 23.88 -6.96
C GLN A 125 47.14 23.75 -5.66
N PRO A 126 47.74 23.32 -4.53
CA PRO A 126 47.04 23.20 -3.26
C PRO A 126 46.45 24.56 -2.80
N ALA A 127 45.14 24.62 -2.60
CA ALA A 127 44.42 25.81 -2.14
C ALA A 127 43.25 25.46 -1.22
N GLN A 128 42.89 26.37 -0.32
CA GLN A 128 41.63 26.29 0.43
C GLN A 128 40.49 26.84 -0.42
N VAL A 129 39.37 26.11 -0.48
CA VAL A 129 38.17 26.49 -1.24
C VAL A 129 36.97 26.45 -0.29
N GLU A 130 36.26 27.57 -0.19
CA GLU A 130 34.98 27.65 0.50
C GLU A 130 33.84 27.43 -0.51
N VAL A 131 32.89 26.56 -0.17
CA VAL A 131 31.75 26.22 -1.04
C VAL A 131 30.46 26.58 -0.34
N LYS A 132 29.67 27.45 -0.96
CA LYS A 132 28.32 27.81 -0.52
C LYS A 132 27.27 27.26 -1.50
N LEU A 133 26.23 26.63 -0.97
CA LEU A 133 25.12 26.10 -1.76
C LEU A 133 23.82 26.80 -1.34
N ASP A 134 23.29 27.64 -2.23
CA ASP A 134 21.99 28.28 -2.09
C ASP A 134 20.97 27.58 -2.99
N TYR A 135 19.79 27.25 -2.46
CA TYR A 135 18.74 26.57 -3.23
C TYR A 135 17.35 26.92 -2.71
N THR A 136 16.36 26.68 -3.56
CA THR A 136 14.95 26.88 -3.22
C THR A 136 14.28 25.55 -2.84
N LEU A 137 13.47 25.64 -1.78
CA LEU A 137 12.54 24.60 -1.34
C LEU A 137 11.13 25.01 -1.72
N ARG A 138 10.35 24.06 -2.25
CA ARG A 138 8.93 24.29 -2.56
C ARG A 138 8.02 24.01 -1.36
N ASP A 139 8.50 23.15 -0.46
CA ASP A 139 7.72 22.60 0.65
C ASP A 139 7.99 23.36 1.97
N ALA A 140 8.38 24.63 1.87
CA ALA A 140 8.54 25.54 3.00
C ALA A 140 7.84 26.86 2.67
N SER A 141 7.05 27.36 3.59
CA SER A 141 6.23 28.56 3.41
C SER A 141 6.07 29.29 4.73
N TRP A 142 5.72 30.57 4.65
CA TRP A 142 5.32 31.33 5.81
C TRP A 142 4.16 32.24 5.44
N GLN A 143 3.33 32.61 6.42
CA GLN A 143 2.27 33.59 6.24
C GLN A 143 2.20 34.56 7.42
N PRO A 144 1.92 35.85 7.18
CA PRO A 144 1.68 36.81 8.23
C PRO A 144 0.34 36.53 8.92
N THR A 145 0.31 36.64 10.24
CA THR A 145 -0.90 36.60 11.06
C THR A 145 -0.96 37.82 11.97
N TYR A 146 -2.16 38.35 12.16
CA TYR A 146 -2.40 39.56 12.94
C TYR A 146 -3.43 39.25 14.03
N ASP A 147 -3.14 39.63 15.27
CA ASP A 147 -4.08 39.60 16.39
C ASP A 147 -4.34 41.04 16.83
N ALA A 148 -5.59 41.49 16.71
CA ALA A 148 -6.01 42.83 17.08
C ALA A 148 -6.91 42.75 18.31
N ARG A 149 -6.50 43.38 19.42
CA ARG A 149 -7.22 43.36 20.70
C ARG A 149 -7.63 44.76 21.09
N LEU A 150 -8.93 44.95 21.32
CA LEU A 150 -9.50 46.14 21.91
C LEU A 150 -9.92 45.81 23.35
N ARG A 151 -9.41 46.56 24.32
CA ARG A 151 -9.84 46.44 25.72
C ARG A 151 -11.01 47.39 25.95
N ASP A 152 -12.00 46.97 26.74
CA ASP A 152 -13.16 47.81 27.05
C ASP A 152 -12.72 49.15 27.67
N GLY A 153 -13.23 50.24 27.11
CA GLY A 153 -12.88 51.61 27.51
C GLY A 153 -11.58 52.16 26.91
N ALA A 154 -10.80 51.37 26.15
CA ALA A 154 -9.58 51.84 25.50
C ALA A 154 -9.89 52.56 24.16
N LYS A 155 -9.17 53.66 23.89
CA LYS A 155 -9.19 54.37 22.59
C LYS A 155 -8.09 53.90 21.62
N THR A 156 -7.35 52.87 22.00
CA THR A 156 -6.20 52.34 21.26
C THR A 156 -6.36 50.84 21.07
N ILE A 157 -5.99 50.35 19.88
CA ILE A 157 -5.98 48.93 19.53
C ILE A 157 -4.57 48.38 19.70
N GLU A 158 -4.44 47.26 20.38
CA GLU A 158 -3.18 46.50 20.45
C GLU A 158 -3.13 45.56 19.23
N LEU A 159 -2.14 45.75 18.35
CA LEU A 159 -1.95 44.91 17.16
C LEU A 159 -0.67 44.09 17.32
N THR A 160 -0.81 42.77 17.40
CA THR A 160 0.30 41.82 17.41
C THR A 160 0.51 41.26 16.02
N TYR A 161 1.75 41.31 15.53
CA TYR A 161 2.16 40.74 14.25
C TYR A 161 2.96 39.46 14.49
N GLN A 162 2.56 38.37 13.83
CA GLN A 162 3.19 37.06 13.93
C GLN A 162 3.43 36.48 12.54
N GLY A 163 4.40 35.57 12.44
CA GLY A 163 4.66 34.80 11.23
C GLY A 163 4.42 33.32 11.50
N LEU A 164 3.45 32.72 10.82
CA LEU A 164 3.24 31.28 10.88
C LEU A 164 4.12 30.62 9.83
N VAL A 165 5.13 29.88 10.28
CA VAL A 165 6.06 29.13 9.42
C VAL A 165 5.60 27.68 9.33
N ARG A 166 5.52 27.16 8.10
CA ARG A 166 5.21 25.75 7.82
C ARG A 166 6.26 25.16 6.89
N GLN A 167 6.79 24.01 7.26
CA GLN A 167 7.76 23.27 6.47
C GLN A 167 7.41 21.78 6.47
N SER A 168 7.59 21.17 5.32
CA SER A 168 7.47 19.73 5.08
C SER A 168 8.55 19.26 4.10
N SER A 169 9.70 19.94 4.08
CA SER A 169 10.84 19.60 3.20
C SER A 169 11.59 18.34 3.64
N GLY A 170 11.36 17.86 4.87
CA GLY A 170 12.07 16.72 5.45
C GLY A 170 13.48 17.07 5.96
N GLU A 171 13.86 18.35 5.92
CA GLU A 171 15.11 18.85 6.49
C GLU A 171 14.95 19.16 7.98
N ALA A 172 16.02 18.96 8.74
CA ALA A 172 16.05 19.33 10.15
C ALA A 172 16.22 20.84 10.30
N TRP A 173 15.21 21.50 10.88
CA TRP A 173 15.21 22.94 11.18
C TRP A 173 15.47 23.17 12.68
N THR A 174 16.49 22.51 13.23
CA THR A 174 16.91 22.73 14.62
C THR A 174 17.92 23.88 14.65
N ASP A 175 17.65 24.90 15.47
CA ASP A 175 18.53 26.07 15.66
C ASP A 175 18.91 26.82 14.38
N VAL A 176 17.96 26.95 13.44
CA VAL A 176 18.16 27.68 12.19
C VAL A 176 17.79 29.16 12.30
N ALA A 177 18.61 30.03 11.70
CA ALA A 177 18.27 31.44 11.55
C ALA A 177 17.28 31.64 10.40
N LEU A 178 16.07 32.13 10.71
CA LEU A 178 15.01 32.38 9.73
C LEU A 178 14.89 33.87 9.42
N THR A 179 14.85 34.19 8.13
CA THR A 179 14.49 35.53 7.64
C THR A 179 13.21 35.42 6.82
N LEU A 180 12.15 36.12 7.25
CA LEU A 180 10.85 36.11 6.58
C LEU A 180 10.68 37.40 5.78
N SER A 181 10.34 37.28 4.50
CA SER A 181 10.17 38.42 3.60
C SER A 181 8.72 38.54 3.13
N THR A 182 8.10 39.70 3.36
CA THR A 182 6.77 40.07 2.83
C THR A 182 6.80 40.49 1.37
N ALA A 183 7.99 40.53 0.75
CA ALA A 183 8.11 40.80 -0.67
C ALA A 183 7.51 39.65 -1.47
N ARG A 184 6.51 39.96 -2.32
CA ARG A 184 6.04 39.02 -3.33
C ARG A 184 7.07 39.02 -4.48
N PRO A 185 7.73 37.89 -4.78
CA PRO A 185 8.52 37.80 -6.00
C PRO A 185 7.57 37.92 -7.20
N ALA A 186 7.90 38.83 -8.13
CA ALA A 186 7.15 39.06 -9.37
C ALA A 186 7.33 37.92 -10.37
#